data_AF-A0A4W5R7A1-F1
#
_entry.id   AF-A0A4W5R7A1-F1
#
_cell.length_a   1.000
_cell.length_b   1.000
_cell.length_c   1.000
_cell.angle_alpha   90.00
_cell.angle_beta   90.00
_cell.angle_gamma   90.00
#
_symmetry.space_group_name_H-M   'P 1'
#
loop_
_entity.id
_entity.type
_entity.pdbx_description
1 polymer ?
#
loop_
_entity_poly.entity_id
_entity_poly.type
_entity_poly.pdbx_seq_one_letter_code
_entity_poly.pdbx_strand_id
1 'polypeptide(L)'
;MQGDANLYGSHPFYMVQEGDGQAHGVFLLNSNAMEMVLQPSPALTWVALGGILDLYIFLGLDPQSVVRQYLQVIGYPMMPPYWSLGFHLCRWGYRSTNATREVVRRMHNANFPLDLQ
;
A
#
# COMPACT_ATOMS: atom_id res chain seq x y z
N MET A 1 -9.98 0.18 21.05
CA MET A 1 -8.85 0.70 20.25
C MET A 1 -9.41 1.84 19.44
N GLN A 2 -8.88 3.06 19.61
CA GLN A 2 -9.32 4.24 18.86
C GLN A 2 -9.00 4.00 17.38
N GLY A 3 -10.00 4.02 16.50
CA GLY A 3 -9.86 3.65 15.08
C GLY A 3 -9.16 4.71 14.21
N ASP A 4 -8.83 5.87 14.79
CA ASP A 4 -8.46 7.09 14.07
C ASP A 4 -7.01 7.51 14.35
N ALA A 5 -6.05 6.58 14.27
CA ALA A 5 -4.63 6.88 14.43
C ALA A 5 -3.90 6.83 13.08
N ASN A 6 -3.04 7.80 12.83
CA ASN A 6 -2.11 7.77 11.71
C ASN A 6 -1.10 6.63 11.89
N LEU A 7 -0.88 5.86 10.81
CA LEU A 7 0.05 4.72 10.79
C LEU A 7 1.36 5.09 10.06
N TYR A 8 2.12 4.08 9.62
CA TYR A 8 3.48 4.25 9.09
C TYR A 8 3.59 5.03 7.78
N GLY A 9 2.51 5.14 7.00
CA GLY A 9 2.54 5.72 5.66
C GLY A 9 1.34 6.62 5.38
N SER A 10 1.53 7.54 4.44
CA SER A 10 0.52 8.50 4.00
C SER A 10 0.44 8.47 2.48
N HIS A 11 -0.73 8.11 1.94
CA HIS A 11 -0.99 8.09 0.51
C HIS A 11 -2.25 8.92 0.22
N PRO A 12 -2.11 10.19 -0.17
CA PRO A 12 -3.23 11.09 -0.44
C PRO A 12 -3.88 10.82 -1.81
N PHE A 13 -4.35 9.59 -2.00
CA PHE A 13 -5.06 9.12 -3.19
C PHE A 13 -6.35 8.42 -2.76
N TYR A 14 -7.43 8.68 -3.48
CA TYR A 14 -8.67 7.91 -3.35
C TYR A 14 -9.23 7.55 -4.72
N MET A 15 -10.03 6.48 -4.74
CA MET A 15 -10.80 6.06 -5.90
C MET A 15 -12.28 6.04 -5.54
N VAL A 16 -13.12 6.55 -6.43
CA VAL A 16 -14.56 6.53 -6.30
C VAL A 16 -15.13 5.65 -7.40
N GLN A 17 -16.05 4.76 -7.03
CA GLN A 17 -16.85 4.01 -7.97
C GLN A 17 -18.16 4.75 -8.24
N GLU A 18 -18.47 4.93 -9.51
CA GLU A 18 -19.69 5.57 -9.99
C GLU A 18 -20.85 4.57 -10.06
N GLY A 19 -22.08 5.09 -10.09
CA GLY A 19 -23.30 4.26 -10.11
C GLY A 19 -23.47 3.41 -11.38
N ASP A 20 -22.77 3.74 -12.46
CA ASP A 20 -22.77 3.02 -13.74
C ASP A 20 -21.64 1.98 -13.85
N GLY A 21 -20.84 1.81 -12.79
CA GLY A 21 -19.72 0.87 -12.74
C GLY A 21 -18.39 1.46 -13.24
N GLN A 22 -18.37 2.71 -13.70
CA GLN A 22 -17.13 3.43 -13.97
C GLN A 22 -16.42 3.81 -12.67
N ALA A 23 -15.16 4.24 -12.75
CA ALA A 23 -14.43 4.70 -11.59
C ALA A 23 -13.56 5.91 -11.93
N HIS A 24 -13.36 6.79 -10.98
CA HIS A 24 -12.37 7.85 -11.11
C HIS A 24 -11.44 7.87 -9.89
N GLY A 25 -10.21 8.34 -10.11
CA GLY A 25 -9.21 8.47 -9.06
C GLY A 25 -8.79 9.92 -8.90
N VAL A 26 -8.50 10.34 -7.67
CA VAL A 26 -7.95 11.66 -7.38
C VAL A 26 -6.72 11.50 -6.50
N PHE A 27 -5.63 12.13 -6.91
CA PHE A 27 -4.38 12.19 -6.16
C PHE A 27 -4.02 13.65 -5.87
N LEU A 28 -3.80 13.96 -4.59
CA LEU A 28 -3.26 15.24 -4.17
C LEU A 28 -1.76 15.08 -3.96
N LEU A 29 -0.94 15.68 -4.84
CA LEU A 29 0.50 15.67 -4.72
C LEU A 29 0.95 16.68 -3.66
N ASN A 30 0.75 16.33 -2.39
CA ASN A 30 1.14 17.11 -1.24
C ASN A 30 1.65 16.18 -0.13
N SER A 31 2.76 16.54 0.49
CA SER A 31 3.44 15.75 1.54
C SER A 31 3.34 16.36 2.93
N ASN A 32 2.71 17.52 3.06
CA ASN A 32 2.45 18.15 4.35
C ASN A 32 1.44 17.31 5.15
N ALA A 33 1.48 17.46 6.48
CA ALA A 33 0.48 16.87 7.35
C ALA A 33 -0.91 17.33 6.90
N MET A 34 -1.80 16.36 6.70
CA MET A 34 -3.12 16.60 6.18
C MET A 34 -4.14 15.64 6.79
N GLU A 35 -5.39 16.09 6.78
CA GLU A 35 -6.56 15.31 7.17
C GLU A 35 -7.53 15.21 5.99
N MET A 36 -8.12 14.03 5.80
CA MET A 36 -9.21 13.80 4.86
C MET A 36 -10.50 13.55 5.64
N VAL A 37 -11.43 14.49 5.56
CA VAL A 37 -12.72 14.40 6.24
C VAL A 37 -13.78 13.95 5.24
N LEU A 38 -14.33 12.75 5.45
CA LEU A 38 -15.49 12.24 4.71
C LEU A 38 -16.77 12.76 5.36
N GLN A 39 -17.66 13.32 4.57
CA GLN A 39 -18.95 13.82 5.04
C GLN A 39 -20.06 12.76 4.81
N PRO A 40 -21.21 12.85 5.51
CA PRO A 40 -22.36 11.98 5.26
C PRO A 40 -23.01 12.23 3.88
N SER A 41 -22.90 13.46 3.36
CA SER A 41 -23.13 13.75 1.95
C SER A 41 -21.95 13.23 1.12
N PRO A 42 -22.11 12.94 -0.19
CA PRO A 42 -21.03 12.48 -1.05
C PRO A 42 -20.01 13.61 -1.31
N ALA A 43 -19.23 13.95 -0.29
CA ALA A 43 -18.26 15.03 -0.27
C ALA A 43 -17.05 14.64 0.59
N LEU A 44 -15.88 15.05 0.12
CA LEU A 44 -14.60 14.86 0.80
C LEU A 44 -13.92 16.22 0.95
N THR A 45 -13.37 16.49 2.14
CA THR A 45 -12.63 17.73 2.42
C THR A 45 -11.18 17.41 2.76
N TRP A 46 -10.26 18.04 2.03
CA TRP A 46 -8.82 18.02 2.32
C TRP A 46 -8.44 19.21 3.19
N VAL A 47 -7.80 18.95 4.32
CA VAL A 47 -7.23 19.98 5.19
C VAL A 47 -5.72 19.74 5.28
N ALA A 48 -4.93 20.46 4.50
CA ALA A 48 -3.47 20.38 4.53
C ALA A 48 -2.88 21.58 5.29
N LEU A 49 -1.84 21.35 6.11
CA LEU A 49 -1.17 22.40 6.88
C LEU A 49 -0.23 23.29 6.04
N GLY A 50 -0.04 22.98 4.75
CA GLY A 50 0.81 23.75 3.86
C GLY A 50 0.97 23.12 2.48
N GLY A 51 1.93 23.63 1.72
CA GLY A 51 2.17 23.22 0.33
C GLY A 51 1.21 23.90 -0.65
N ILE A 52 1.03 23.29 -1.82
CA ILE A 52 0.09 23.73 -2.85
C ILE A 52 -1.00 22.67 -3.06
N LEU A 53 -2.07 23.08 -3.73
CA LEU A 53 -3.09 22.16 -4.24
C LEU A 53 -2.70 21.70 -5.65
N ASP A 54 -1.91 20.63 -5.72
CA ASP A 54 -1.54 19.98 -6.97
C ASP A 54 -2.34 18.68 -7.13
N LEU A 55 -3.38 18.73 -7.97
CA LEU A 55 -4.40 17.69 -8.09
C LEU A 55 -4.31 16.98 -9.44
N TYR A 56 -4.22 15.66 -9.39
CA TYR A 56 -4.32 14.78 -10.54
C TYR A 56 -5.65 14.04 -10.48
N ILE A 57 -6.39 14.08 -11.59
CA ILE A 57 -7.68 13.38 -11.75
C ILE A 57 -7.53 12.34 -12.85
N PHE A 58 -7.90 11.10 -12.55
CA PHE A 58 -7.78 9.94 -13.42
C PHE A 58 -9.17 9.45 -13.80
N LEU A 59 -9.46 9.40 -15.10
CA LEU A 59 -10.79 9.11 -15.65
C LEU A 59 -10.77 7.77 -16.42
N GLY A 60 -10.41 6.69 -15.73
CA GLY A 60 -10.45 5.35 -16.31
C GLY A 60 -11.88 4.85 -16.47
N LEU A 61 -12.18 4.12 -17.55
CA LEU A 61 -13.50 3.49 -17.71
C LEU A 61 -13.74 2.38 -16.67
N ASP A 62 -12.67 1.79 -16.17
CA ASP A 62 -12.68 0.72 -15.18
C ASP A 62 -11.67 1.00 -14.04
N PRO A 63 -11.86 0.43 -12.84
CA PRO A 63 -10.96 0.63 -11.70
C PRO A 63 -9.50 0.29 -11.99
N GLN A 64 -9.22 -0.72 -12.83
CA GLN A 64 -7.84 -1.12 -13.16
C GLN A 64 -7.16 -0.06 -14.02
N SER A 65 -7.89 0.53 -14.97
CA SER A 65 -7.44 1.66 -15.78
C SER A 65 -7.13 2.88 -14.92
N VAL A 66 -7.93 3.18 -13.89
CA VAL A 66 -7.64 4.26 -12.94
C VAL A 66 -6.32 4.03 -12.21
N VAL A 67 -6.11 2.82 -11.64
CA VAL A 67 -4.83 2.48 -10.99
C VAL A 67 -3.67 2.59 -11.97
N ARG A 68 -3.85 2.12 -13.22
CA ARG A 68 -2.80 2.20 -14.23
C ARG A 68 -2.41 3.64 -14.56
N GLN A 69 -3.37 4.54 -14.71
CA GLN A 69 -3.11 5.96 -14.94
C GLN A 69 -2.43 6.62 -13.73
N TYR A 70 -2.84 6.26 -12.52
CA TYR A 70 -2.19 6.72 -11.29
C TYR A 70 -0.71 6.28 -11.22
N LEU A 71 -0.44 5.00 -11.50
CA LEU A 71 0.92 4.46 -11.55
C LEU A 71 1.78 5.06 -12.67
N GLN A 72 1.19 5.58 -13.75
CA GLN A 72 1.95 6.33 -14.75
C GLN A 72 2.51 7.65 -14.20
N VAL A 73 1.82 8.26 -13.23
CA VAL A 73 2.27 9.51 -12.59
C VAL A 73 3.27 9.23 -11.48
N ILE A 74 2.98 8.28 -10.58
CA ILE A 74 3.83 8.03 -9.40
C ILE A 74 4.97 7.03 -9.66
N GLY A 75 4.91 6.30 -10.79
CA GLY A 75 5.84 5.23 -11.14
C GLY A 75 5.24 3.84 -10.93
N TYR A 76 5.64 2.91 -11.78
CA TYR A 76 5.22 1.51 -11.69
C TYR A 76 5.93 0.78 -10.54
N PRO A 77 5.29 -0.26 -9.96
CA PRO A 77 5.92 -1.11 -8.97
C PRO A 77 7.23 -1.71 -9.49
N MET A 78 8.24 -1.81 -8.62
CA MET A 78 9.48 -2.49 -8.98
C MET A 78 9.22 -3.97 -9.26
N MET A 79 10.00 -4.56 -10.15
CA MET A 79 9.97 -6.00 -10.39
C MET A 79 10.76 -6.72 -9.29
N PRO A 80 10.09 -7.51 -8.41
CA PRO A 80 10.80 -8.25 -7.38
C PRO A 80 11.57 -9.45 -7.99
N PRO A 81 12.69 -9.86 -7.39
CA PRO A 81 13.38 -11.08 -7.80
C PRO A 81 12.51 -12.31 -7.50
N TYR A 82 12.62 -13.35 -8.32
CA TYR A 82 11.73 -14.51 -8.22
C TYR A 82 11.74 -15.19 -6.84
N TRP A 83 12.92 -15.32 -6.22
CA TRP A 83 13.08 -15.92 -4.90
C TRP A 83 12.35 -15.16 -3.78
N SER A 84 12.07 -13.85 -3.95
CA SER A 84 11.35 -13.08 -2.92
C SER A 84 9.84 -13.31 -2.95
N LEU A 85 9.32 -14.00 -3.97
CA LEU A 85 7.92 -14.43 -4.03
C LEU A 85 7.69 -15.74 -3.25
N GLY A 86 8.78 -16.39 -2.82
CA GLY A 86 8.76 -17.59 -2.00
C GLY A 86 8.32 -17.33 -0.56
N PHE A 87 8.41 -18.35 0.31
CA PHE A 87 8.03 -18.21 1.72
C PHE A 87 9.16 -17.58 2.53
N HIS A 88 8.82 -16.57 3.35
CA HIS A 88 9.74 -15.86 4.25
C HIS A 88 9.42 -16.21 5.69
N LEU A 89 10.44 -16.53 6.49
CA LEU A 89 10.25 -16.82 7.91
C LEU A 89 11.14 -15.94 8.78
N CYS A 90 10.53 -15.05 9.56
CA CYS A 90 11.24 -14.17 10.47
C CYS A 90 10.62 -14.18 11.86
N ARG A 91 11.44 -13.96 12.87
CA ARG A 91 11.00 -13.74 14.25
C ARG A 91 11.98 -12.83 14.97
N TRP A 92 11.46 -11.81 15.65
CA TRP A 92 12.24 -11.15 16.69
C TRP A 92 12.42 -12.11 17.87
N GLY A 93 13.66 -12.57 18.08
CA GLY A 93 14.00 -13.47 19.18
C GLY A 93 14.90 -14.64 18.81
N TYR A 94 15.42 -14.73 17.58
CA TYR A 94 16.53 -15.63 17.28
C TYR A 94 17.81 -15.12 17.93
N ARG A 95 18.21 -15.79 19.02
CA ARG A 95 19.33 -15.35 19.89
C ARG A 95 20.70 -15.85 19.42
N SER A 96 20.76 -16.74 18.44
CA SER A 96 22.00 -17.27 17.89
C SER A 96 21.81 -17.77 16.46
N THR A 97 22.91 -17.82 15.70
CA THR A 97 22.93 -18.38 14.34
C THR A 97 22.51 -19.86 14.31
N ASN A 98 22.82 -20.61 15.37
CA ASN A 98 22.41 -22.01 15.49
C ASN A 98 20.88 -22.14 15.63
N ALA A 99 20.24 -21.24 16.39
CA ALA A 99 18.78 -21.23 16.51
C ALA A 99 18.11 -20.96 15.15
N THR A 100 18.64 -20.01 14.36
CA THR A 100 18.14 -19.73 13.01
C THR A 100 18.34 -20.92 12.06
N ARG A 101 19.52 -21.57 12.09
CA ARG A 101 19.78 -22.77 11.27
C ARG A 101 18.86 -23.94 11.63
N GLU A 102 18.56 -24.10 12.92
CA GLU A 102 17.65 -25.14 13.38
C GLU A 102 16.22 -24.98 12.82
N VAL A 103 15.76 -23.73 12.67
CA VAL A 103 14.45 -23.45 12.06
C VAL A 103 14.43 -23.90 10.60
N VAL A 104 15.44 -23.52 9.81
CA VAL A 104 15.56 -23.97 8.41
C VAL A 104 15.57 -25.51 8.33
N ARG A 105 16.35 -26.16 9.19
CA ARG A 105 16.44 -27.62 9.25
C ARG A 105 15.08 -28.27 9.53
N ARG A 106 14.30 -27.71 10.46
CA ARG A 106 12.96 -28.22 10.80
C ARG A 106 11.97 -28.05 9.66
N MET A 107 11.98 -26.91 8.98
CA MET A 107 11.13 -26.66 7.80
C MET A 107 11.45 -27.66 6.69
N HIS A 108 12.74 -27.83 6.38
CA HIS A 108 13.19 -28.80 5.39
C HIS A 108 12.81 -30.24 5.76
N ASN A 109 13.05 -30.67 7.00
CA ASN A 109 12.70 -32.02 7.47
C ASN A 109 11.19 -32.29 7.44
N ALA A 110 10.37 -31.25 7.57
CA ALA A 110 8.92 -31.33 7.50
C ALA A 110 8.38 -31.14 6.06
N ASN A 111 9.25 -31.05 5.05
CA ASN A 111 8.90 -30.77 3.65
C ASN A 111 8.10 -29.47 3.45
N PHE A 112 8.35 -28.45 4.28
CA PHE A 112 7.81 -27.10 4.04
C PHE A 112 8.78 -26.27 3.19
N PRO A 113 8.32 -25.65 2.09
CA PRO A 113 9.16 -24.77 1.28
C PRO A 113 9.55 -23.51 2.08
N LEU A 114 10.82 -23.10 1.95
CA LEU A 114 11.38 -21.91 2.58
C LEU A 114 12.46 -21.33 1.67
N ASP A 115 12.23 -20.12 1.16
CA ASP A 115 13.15 -19.43 0.26
C ASP A 115 14.03 -18.41 1.00
N LEU A 116 13.54 -17.83 2.11
CA LEU A 116 14.24 -16.80 2.87
C LEU A 116 14.06 -16.93 4.39
N GLN A 117 15.16 -16.71 5.13
CA GLN A 117 15.27 -16.83 6.59
C GLN A 117 15.97 -15.62 7.21
#